data_AF-A0A959JL24-F1
#
_entry.id   AF-A0A959JL24-F1
#
_cell.length_a   1.000
_cell.length_b   1.000
_cell.length_c   1.000
_cell.angle_alpha   90.00
_cell.angle_beta   90.00
_cell.angle_gamma   90.00
#
_symmetry.space_group_name_H-M   'P 1'
#
loop_
_entity.id
_entity.type
_entity.pdbx_description
1 polymer ?
#
loop_
_entity_poly.entity_id
_entity_poly.type
_entity_poly.pdbx_seq_one_letter_code
_entity_poly.pdbx_strand_id
1 'polypeptide(L)'
;MGNKNSKTNNTDILVIGAGVAGLSFAIRMAEKRPDLTITVITKTTEKESNTSYAQGGVAAVWDHDIDNYKKHIEDTLDAGDGI
;
A
#
# COMPACT_ATOMS: atom_id res chain seq x y z
N MET A 1 7.91 27.69 -29.48
CA MET A 1 7.78 27.35 -28.04
C MET A 1 6.41 26.70 -27.83
N GLY A 2 6.37 25.39 -27.62
CA GLY A 2 5.12 24.62 -27.52
C GLY A 2 4.39 24.92 -26.21
N ASN A 3 3.18 25.45 -26.33
CA ASN A 3 2.27 25.70 -25.22
C ASN A 3 1.82 24.35 -24.65
N LYS A 4 2.43 23.90 -23.54
CA LYS A 4 1.92 22.76 -22.77
C LYS A 4 0.70 23.26 -21.99
N ASN A 5 -0.50 23.04 -22.54
CA ASN A 5 -1.73 23.08 -21.78
C ASN A 5 -1.60 22.10 -20.61
N SER A 6 -1.24 22.61 -19.43
CA SER A 6 -1.22 21.84 -18.19
C SER A 6 -2.67 21.55 -17.81
N LYS A 7 -3.17 20.35 -18.13
CA LYS A 7 -4.45 19.89 -17.59
C LYS A 7 -4.25 19.64 -16.10
N THR A 8 -4.84 20.49 -15.27
CA THR A 8 -4.93 20.28 -13.82
C THR A 8 -6.09 19.32 -13.55
N ASN A 9 -5.77 18.11 -13.10
CA ASN A 9 -6.76 17.18 -12.55
C ASN A 9 -6.80 17.40 -11.04
N ASN A 10 -7.95 17.79 -10.51
CA ASN A 10 -8.15 17.91 -9.07
C ASN A 10 -8.48 16.52 -8.50
N THR A 11 -7.82 16.16 -7.40
CA THR A 11 -8.09 14.94 -6.63
C THR A 11 -7.85 15.26 -5.17
N ASP A 12 -8.68 14.71 -4.28
CA ASP A 12 -8.51 14.92 -2.85
C ASP A 12 -7.34 14.08 -2.30
N ILE A 13 -7.14 12.88 -2.87
CA ILE A 13 -6.08 11.94 -2.50
C ILE A 13 -5.37 11.46 -3.75
N LEU A 14 -4.06 11.71 -3.84
CA LEU A 14 -3.19 11.17 -4.87
C LEU A 14 -2.33 10.03 -4.30
N VAL A 15 -2.49 8.83 -4.86
CA VAL A 15 -1.66 7.66 -4.54
C VAL A 15 -0.68 7.41 -5.68
N ILE A 16 0.62 7.38 -5.36
CA ILE A 16 1.68 7.13 -6.32
C ILE A 16 2.22 5.71 -6.11
N GLY A 17 1.87 4.81 -7.03
CA GLY A 17 2.21 3.39 -7.00
C GLY A 17 0.98 2.49 -6.87
N ALA A 18 0.85 1.53 -7.78
CA ALA A 18 -0.24 0.55 -7.80
C ALA A 18 0.17 -0.82 -7.19
N GLY A 19 1.17 -0.83 -6.30
CA GLY A 19 1.51 -2.03 -5.51
C GLY A 19 0.50 -2.27 -4.38
N VAL A 20 0.70 -3.35 -3.60
CA VAL A 20 -0.27 -3.76 -2.56
C VAL A 20 -0.58 -2.65 -1.57
N ALA A 21 0.42 -1.86 -1.14
CA ALA A 21 0.24 -0.80 -0.16
C ALA A 21 -0.66 0.33 -0.70
N GLY A 22 -0.37 0.80 -1.93
CA GLY A 22 -1.13 1.88 -2.56
C GLY A 22 -2.58 1.49 -2.84
N LEU A 23 -2.81 0.29 -3.38
CA LEU A 23 -4.16 -0.22 -3.65
C LEU A 23 -4.93 -0.51 -2.35
N SER A 24 -4.28 -1.10 -1.33
CA SER A 24 -4.89 -1.35 -0.02
C SER A 24 -5.32 -0.06 0.67
N PHE A 25 -4.52 0.99 0.56
CA PHE A 25 -4.86 2.32 1.06
C PHE A 25 -6.03 2.93 0.29
N ALA A 26 -5.98 2.91 -1.04
CA ALA A 26 -7.02 3.49 -1.89
C ALA A 26 -8.39 2.85 -1.62
N ILE A 27 -8.46 1.52 -1.51
CA ILE A 27 -9.70 0.79 -1.19
C ILE A 27 -10.23 1.18 0.18
N ARG A 28 -9.39 1.10 1.23
CA ARG A 28 -9.80 1.45 2.60
C ARG A 28 -10.27 2.90 2.73
N MET A 29 -9.65 3.81 1.98
CA MET A 29 -10.05 5.22 1.97
C MET A 29 -11.34 5.43 1.20
N ALA A 30 -11.55 4.76 0.06
CA ALA A 30 -12.81 4.84 -0.69
C ALA A 30 -14.00 4.36 0.15
N GLU A 31 -13.81 3.29 0.95
CA GLU A 31 -14.83 2.79 1.88
C GLU A 31 -15.13 3.77 3.03
N LYS A 32 -14.07 4.34 3.64
CA LYS A 32 -14.21 5.26 4.77
C LYS A 32 -14.67 6.66 4.39
N ARG A 33 -14.34 7.10 3.18
CA ARG A 33 -14.52 8.47 2.67
C ARG A 33 -15.02 8.44 1.22
N PRO A 34 -16.27 7.95 1.00
CA PRO A 34 -16.87 7.91 -0.34
C PRO A 34 -17.11 9.30 -0.94
N ASP A 35 -17.00 10.36 -0.13
CA ASP A 35 -17.06 11.76 -0.53
C ASP A 35 -15.78 12.28 -1.20
N LEU A 36 -14.65 11.56 -1.06
CA LEU A 36 -13.36 11.99 -1.60
C LEU A 36 -13.04 11.31 -2.93
N THR A 37 -12.45 12.10 -3.83
CA THR A 37 -11.88 11.61 -5.09
C THR A 37 -10.46 11.10 -4.88
N ILE A 38 -10.25 9.82 -5.19
CA ILE A 38 -8.96 9.14 -5.04
C ILE A 38 -8.41 8.80 -6.42
N THR A 39 -7.24 9.35 -6.75
CA THR A 39 -6.52 9.06 -7.99
C THR A 39 -5.30 8.21 -7.69
N VAL A 40 -5.21 7.03 -8.30
CA VAL A 40 -4.02 6.17 -8.24
C VAL A 40 -3.27 6.30 -9.55
N ILE A 41 -1.97 6.60 -9.48
CA ILE A 41 -1.08 6.62 -10.64
C ILE A 41 0.02 5.57 -10.48
N THR A 42 0.43 4.96 -11.57
CA THR A 42 1.57 4.04 -11.62
C THR A 42 2.36 4.28 -12.89
N LYS A 43 3.67 3.97 -12.87
CA LYS A 43 4.59 4.15 -14.00
C LYS A 43 4.24 3.23 -15.18
N THR A 44 3.58 2.11 -14.90
CA THR A 44 3.32 1.00 -15.83
C THR A 44 1.88 0.50 -15.65
N THR A 45 1.61 -0.78 -15.87
CA THR A 45 0.30 -1.38 -15.60
C THR A 45 0.09 -1.61 -14.10
N GLU A 46 -1.17 -1.72 -13.70
CA GLU A 46 -1.57 -2.01 -12.32
C GLU A 46 -1.09 -3.36 -11.80
N LYS A 47 -0.83 -4.32 -12.71
CA LYS A 47 -0.34 -5.66 -12.36
C LYS A 47 1.18 -5.74 -12.22
N GLU A 48 1.89 -4.76 -12.78
CA GLU A 48 3.35 -4.74 -12.78
C GLU A 48 3.86 -3.99 -11.53
N SER A 49 4.14 -4.76 -10.48
CA SER A 49 4.69 -4.27 -9.21
C SER A 49 5.57 -5.32 -8.55
N ASN A 50 6.54 -4.90 -7.72
CA ASN A 50 7.37 -5.85 -6.95
C ASN A 50 6.53 -6.77 -6.05
N THR A 51 5.36 -6.30 -5.59
CA THR A 51 4.45 -7.15 -4.80
C THR A 51 3.93 -8.34 -5.61
N SER A 52 3.67 -8.17 -6.91
CA SER A 52 3.17 -9.25 -7.78
C SER A 52 4.17 -10.41 -7.91
N TYR A 53 5.46 -10.17 -7.63
CA TYR A 53 6.53 -11.15 -7.69
C TYR A 53 6.92 -11.74 -6.32
N ALA A 54 6.25 -11.37 -5.24
CA ALA A 54 6.53 -11.93 -3.91
C ALA A 54 6.16 -13.43 -3.86
N GLN A 55 7.06 -14.26 -3.32
CA GLN A 55 6.89 -15.73 -3.32
C GLN A 55 6.75 -16.35 -1.94
N GLY A 56 7.23 -15.68 -0.89
CA GLY A 56 7.23 -16.22 0.47
C GLY A 56 5.84 -16.24 1.08
N GLY A 57 5.44 -15.11 1.66
CA GLY A 57 4.15 -14.96 2.32
C GLY A 57 4.07 -13.67 3.13
N VAL A 58 2.95 -13.48 3.83
CA VAL A 58 2.77 -12.38 4.79
C VAL A 58 2.72 -13.00 6.18
N ALA A 59 3.62 -12.59 7.07
CA ALA A 59 3.62 -13.05 8.46
C ALA A 59 2.48 -12.37 9.23
N ALA A 60 1.72 -13.16 9.98
CA ALA A 60 0.63 -12.68 10.83
C ALA A 60 0.40 -13.64 12.00
N VAL A 61 -0.01 -13.09 13.14
CA VAL A 61 -0.50 -13.89 14.27
C VAL A 61 -1.86 -14.47 13.86
N TRP A 62 -1.92 -15.79 13.69
CA TRP A 62 -3.12 -16.50 13.21
C TRP A 62 -3.64 -17.54 14.20
N ASP A 63 -2.75 -18.28 14.84
CA ASP A 63 -3.08 -19.27 15.88
C ASP A 63 -2.68 -18.72 17.26
N HIS A 64 -3.69 -18.26 18.00
CA HIS A 64 -3.51 -17.63 19.31
C HIS A 64 -3.17 -18.62 20.43
N ASP A 65 -3.31 -19.93 20.21
CA ASP A 65 -2.94 -20.95 21.20
C ASP A 65 -1.41 -21.15 21.23
N ILE A 66 -0.72 -20.90 20.13
CA ILE A 66 0.73 -21.08 19.99
C ILE A 66 1.51 -19.76 19.78
N ASP A 67 0.86 -18.73 19.23
CA ASP A 67 1.46 -17.44 18.91
C ASP A 67 0.69 -16.26 19.54
N ASN A 68 1.34 -15.10 19.65
CA ASN A 68 0.71 -13.88 20.11
C ASN A 68 1.43 -12.63 19.60
N TYR A 69 0.75 -11.48 19.70
CA TYR A 69 1.28 -10.21 19.21
C TYR A 69 2.60 -9.80 19.87
N LYS A 70 2.79 -10.09 21.16
CA LYS A 70 4.02 -9.70 21.86
C LYS A 70 5.24 -10.43 21.27
N LYS A 71 5.14 -11.74 21.08
CA LYS A 71 6.19 -12.53 20.41
C LYS A 71 6.47 -12.00 19.01
N HIS A 72 5.43 -11.81 18.20
CA HIS A 72 5.58 -11.32 16.83
C HIS A 72 6.25 -9.92 16.75
N ILE A 73 5.97 -9.04 17.71
CA ILE A 73 6.62 -7.73 17.84
C ILE A 73 8.08 -7.88 18.24
N GLU A 74 8.39 -8.71 19.23
CA GLU A 74 9.76 -8.99 19.68
C GLU A 74 10.62 -9.56 18.53
N ASP A 75 10.09 -10.53 17.78
CA ASP A 75 10.75 -11.13 16.61
C ASP A 75 11.01 -10.09 15.50
N THR A 76 10.06 -9.17 15.28
CA THR A 76 10.21 -8.10 14.27
C THR A 76 11.32 -7.12 14.68
N LEU A 77 11.39 -6.75 15.96
CA LEU A 77 12.41 -5.83 16.47
C LEU A 77 13.81 -6.45 16.45
N ASP A 78 13.92 -7.74 16.78
CA ASP A 78 15.19 -8.47 16.72
C ASP A 78 15.68 -8.61 15.27
N ALA A 79 14.81 -9.04 14.35
CA ALA A 79 15.15 -9.14 12.92
C ALA A 79 15.46 -7.78 12.28
N GLY A 80 14.85 -6.71 12.81
CA GLY A 80 15.05 -5.34 12.37
C GLY A 80 16.25 -4.64 13.00
N ASP A 81 17.02 -5.28 13.90
CA ASP A 81 18.12 -4.63 14.65
C ASP A 81 17.67 -3.36 15.39
N GLY A 82 16.42 -3.34 15.85
CA GLY A 82 15.83 -2.25 16.66
C GLY A 82 15.51 -0.94 15.94
N ILE A 83 15.53 -0.89 14.59
CA ILE A 83 15.16 0.30 13.78
C ILE A 83 13.73 0.28 13.23
#